data_AF-A0A0D0Q9I9-F1
#
_entry.id   AF-A0A0D0Q9I9-F1
#
_cell.length_a   1.000
_cell.length_b   1.000
_cell.length_c   1.000
_cell.angle_alpha   90.00
_cell.angle_beta   90.00
_cell.angle_gamma   90.00
#
_symmetry.space_group_name_H-M   'P 1'
#
loop_
_entity.id
_entity.type
_entity.pdbx_description
1 polymer ?
#
loop_
_entity_poly.entity_id
_entity_poly.type
_entity_poly.pdbx_seq_one_letter_code
_entity_poly.pdbx_strand_id
1 'polypeptide(L)'
;MNKKKNKIYRQPLPNRFVHWGVAISIIMLIITGIGQMPVYGRYLIVQPFGTKWLTSYEITLWVHYFFAATLLFFTTYHIVYHVVTHISHLGRAEQKDFLFSFLE
;
A
#
# COMPACT_ATOMS: atom_id res chain seq x y z
N MET A 1 -17.65 5.52 37.57
CA MET A 1 -16.24 5.58 37.11
C MET A 1 -16.01 4.46 36.09
N ASN A 2 -15.96 4.75 34.78
CA ASN A 2 -15.93 3.70 33.74
C ASN A 2 -14.52 3.57 33.13
N LYS A 3 -13.65 2.76 33.76
CA LYS A 3 -12.33 2.40 33.21
C LYS A 3 -12.44 1.07 32.45
N LYS A 4 -12.63 1.14 31.13
CA LYS A 4 -12.18 0.07 30.23
C LYS A 4 -11.48 0.70 29.03
N LYS A 5 -10.14 0.72 29.05
CA LYS A 5 -9.33 0.93 27.86
C LYS A 5 -8.15 -0.05 27.84
N ASN A 6 -8.46 -1.35 27.75
CA ASN A 6 -7.48 -2.36 27.31
C ASN A 6 -7.30 -2.26 25.78
N LYS A 7 -6.91 -1.09 25.26
CA LYS A 7 -6.64 -0.91 23.82
C LYS A 7 -5.16 -0.58 23.65
N ILE A 8 -4.39 -1.57 23.21
CA ILE A 8 -2.95 -1.42 22.95
C ILE A 8 -2.79 -0.74 21.58
N TYR A 9 -2.06 0.38 21.56
CA TYR A 9 -1.71 1.07 20.33
C TYR A 9 -0.59 0.30 19.61
N ARG A 10 -0.95 -0.54 18.64
CA ARG A 10 0.01 -1.38 17.89
C ARG A 10 0.69 -0.66 16.73
N GLN A 11 -0.09 0.08 15.94
CA GLN A 11 0.37 0.61 14.65
C GLN A 11 -0.03 2.07 14.49
N PRO A 12 0.92 2.94 14.10
CA PRO A 12 0.67 4.37 14.07
C PRO A 12 -0.18 4.80 12.88
N LEU A 13 -0.86 5.94 13.01
CA LEU A 13 -1.75 6.51 11.98
C LEU A 13 -1.10 6.58 10.58
N PRO A 14 0.16 7.05 10.42
CA PRO A 14 0.81 7.09 9.11
C PRO A 14 0.97 5.71 8.48
N ASN A 15 1.28 4.68 9.28
CA ASN A 15 1.46 3.32 8.78
C ASN A 15 0.14 2.74 8.25
N ARG A 16 -0.98 3.06 8.91
CA ARG A 16 -2.32 2.68 8.44
C ARG A 16 -2.69 3.41 7.16
N PHE A 17 -2.37 4.69 7.07
CA PHE A 17 -2.64 5.50 5.87
C PHE A 17 -1.94 4.91 4.64
N VAL A 18 -0.64 4.61 4.75
CA VAL A 18 0.14 3.98 3.68
C VAL A 18 -0.44 2.62 3.31
N HIS A 19 -0.78 1.79 4.30
CA HIS A 19 -1.36 0.48 4.06
C HIS A 19 -2.69 0.55 3.31
N TRP A 20 -3.59 1.46 3.69
CA TRP A 20 -4.85 1.67 2.98
C TRP A 20 -4.63 2.21 1.56
N GLY A 21 -3.63 3.08 1.35
CA GLY A 21 -3.25 3.55 0.02
C GLY A 21 -2.82 2.40 -0.91
N VAL A 22 -1.99 1.49 -0.40
CA VAL A 22 -1.58 0.27 -1.12
C VAL A 22 -2.79 -0.62 -1.42
N ALA A 23 -3.62 -0.91 -0.41
CA ALA A 23 -4.76 -1.80 -0.55
C ALA A 23 -5.78 -1.31 -1.58
N ILE A 24 -6.15 -0.02 -1.53
CA ILE A 24 -7.07 0.60 -2.49
C ILE A 24 -6.46 0.55 -3.90
N SER A 25 -5.17 0.85 -4.04
CA SER A 25 -4.49 0.83 -5.34
C SER A 25 -4.52 -0.57 -5.95
N ILE A 26 -4.22 -1.61 -5.18
CA ILE A 26 -4.24 -3.01 -5.66
C ILE A 26 -5.65 -3.40 -6.11
N ILE A 27 -6.67 -3.10 -5.30
CA ILE A 27 -8.07 -3.41 -5.64
C ILE A 27 -8.45 -2.73 -6.96
N MET A 28 -8.13 -1.43 -7.12
CA MET A 28 -8.43 -0.69 -8.34
C MET A 28 -7.64 -1.20 -9.55
N LEU A 29 -6.38 -1.59 -9.38
CA LEU A 29 -5.58 -2.20 -10.44
C LEU A 29 -6.16 -3.55 -10.90
N ILE A 30 -6.67 -4.36 -9.98
CA ILE A 30 -7.34 -5.62 -10.32
C ILE A 30 -8.61 -5.33 -11.14
N ILE A 31 -9.47 -4.43 -10.67
CA ILE A 31 -10.72 -4.07 -11.36
C ILE A 31 -10.44 -3.52 -12.76
N THR A 32 -9.55 -2.53 -12.85
CA THR A 32 -9.23 -1.91 -14.15
C THR A 32 -8.42 -2.82 -15.06
N GLY A 33 -7.55 -3.68 -14.52
CA GLY A 33 -6.79 -4.67 -15.29
C GLY A 33 -7.69 -5.74 -15.91
N ILE A 34 -8.73 -6.17 -15.18
CA ILE A 34 -9.77 -7.04 -15.77
C ILE A 34 -10.55 -6.29 -16.86
N GLY A 35 -10.78 -4.98 -16.69
CA GLY A 35 -11.47 -4.15 -17.68
C GLY A 35 -10.68 -3.85 -18.95
N GLN A 36 -9.35 -3.88 -18.88
CA GLN A 36 -8.48 -3.81 -20.06
C GLN A 36 -8.56 -5.09 -20.91
N MET A 37 -8.90 -6.22 -20.29
CA MET A 37 -9.28 -7.43 -21.00
C MET A 37 -10.75 -7.34 -21.42
N PRO A 38 -11.17 -7.96 -22.53
CA PRO A 38 -12.55 -7.89 -23.00
C PRO A 38 -13.54 -8.72 -22.14
N VAL A 39 -13.33 -8.79 -20.83
CA VAL A 39 -14.13 -9.56 -19.87
C VAL A 39 -15.45 -8.84 -19.56
N TYR A 40 -15.40 -7.54 -19.24
CA TYR A 40 -16.61 -6.79 -18.91
C TYR A 40 -17.54 -6.61 -20.11
N GLY A 41 -17.00 -6.43 -21.31
CA GLY A 41 -17.81 -6.39 -22.53
C GLY A 41 -18.54 -7.70 -22.85
N ARG A 42 -18.05 -8.85 -22.33
CA ARG A 42 -18.64 -10.17 -22.56
C ARG A 42 -19.61 -10.61 -21.47
N TYR A 43 -19.26 -10.36 -20.20
CA TYR A 43 -19.99 -10.91 -19.06
C TYR A 43 -20.80 -9.86 -18.28
N LEU A 44 -20.50 -8.57 -18.43
CA LEU A 44 -21.25 -7.48 -17.79
C LEU A 44 -22.43 -7.02 -18.67
N ILE A 45 -23.26 -7.98 -19.09
CA ILE A 45 -24.35 -7.79 -20.05
C ILE A 45 -25.42 -6.84 -19.47
N VAL A 46 -25.71 -6.97 -18.17
CA VAL A 46 -26.51 -6.01 -17.42
C VAL A 46 -25.56 -5.12 -16.64
N GLN A 47 -25.53 -3.84 -16.99
CA GLN A 47 -24.67 -2.85 -16.33
C GLN A 47 -25.40 -2.28 -15.10
N PRO A 48 -24.96 -2.60 -13.87
CA PRO A 48 -25.49 -1.92 -12.70
C PRO A 48 -25.18 -0.42 -12.75
N PHE A 49 -25.99 0.37 -12.04
CA PHE A 49 -25.90 1.84 -12.06
C PHE A 49 -24.46 2.32 -11.81
N GLY A 50 -23.95 3.20 -12.68
CA GLY A 50 -22.62 3.79 -12.54
C GLY A 50 -21.44 2.91 -12.97
N THR A 51 -21.66 1.74 -13.59
CA THR A 51 -20.56 0.83 -14.03
C THR A 51 -20.19 0.91 -15.51
N LYS A 52 -20.85 1.80 -16.28
CA LYS A 52 -20.61 1.96 -17.72
C LYS A 52 -19.16 2.32 -18.08
N TRP A 53 -18.42 2.94 -17.17
CA TRP A 53 -17.01 3.27 -17.38
C TRP A 53 -16.10 2.02 -17.37
N LEU A 54 -16.49 0.94 -16.69
CA LEU A 54 -15.72 -0.31 -16.63
C LEU A 54 -15.64 -0.99 -18.01
N THR A 55 -16.63 -0.79 -18.88
CA THR A 55 -16.63 -1.38 -20.23
C THR A 55 -15.82 -0.55 -21.24
N SER A 56 -15.35 0.64 -20.85
CA SER A 56 -14.50 1.49 -21.69
C SER A 56 -13.02 1.20 -21.45
N TYR A 57 -12.34 0.69 -22.48
CA TYR A 57 -10.89 0.44 -22.43
C TYR A 57 -10.11 1.72 -22.11
N GLU A 58 -10.42 2.84 -22.76
CA GLU A 58 -9.72 4.11 -22.54
C GLU A 58 -9.82 4.59 -21.10
N ILE A 59 -11.02 4.57 -20.51
CA ILE A 59 -11.22 5.05 -19.14
C ILE A 59 -10.51 4.10 -18.16
N THR A 60 -10.68 2.79 -18.32
CA THR A 60 -10.01 1.82 -17.45
C THR A 60 -8.49 1.90 -17.55
N LEU A 61 -7.93 2.18 -18.73
CA LEU A 61 -6.49 2.38 -18.94
C LEU A 61 -5.95 3.58 -18.15
N TRP A 62 -6.57 4.75 -18.26
CA TRP A 62 -6.15 5.95 -17.52
C TRP A 62 -6.23 5.74 -16.00
N VAL A 63 -7.32 5.14 -15.53
CA VAL A 63 -7.50 4.83 -14.11
C VAL A 63 -6.46 3.79 -13.65
N HIS A 64 -6.15 2.79 -14.47
CA HIS A 64 -5.12 1.79 -14.18
C HIS A 64 -3.75 2.44 -13.99
N TYR A 65 -3.34 3.32 -14.90
CA TYR A 65 -2.06 4.03 -14.81
C TYR A 65 -1.98 4.94 -13.59
N PHE A 66 -3.07 5.64 -13.25
CA PHE A 66 -3.12 6.45 -12.04
C PHE A 66 -2.90 5.63 -10.77
N PHE A 67 -3.58 4.49 -10.63
CA PHE A 67 -3.41 3.61 -9.47
C PHE A 67 -2.08 2.84 -9.49
N ALA A 68 -1.51 2.55 -10.66
CA ALA A 68 -0.18 1.96 -10.79
C ALA A 68 0.89 2.92 -10.26
N ALA A 69 0.86 4.18 -10.70
CA ALA A 69 1.76 5.22 -10.21
C ALA A 69 1.62 5.43 -8.69
N THR A 70 0.38 5.44 -8.19
CA THR A 70 0.08 5.56 -6.76
C THR A 70 0.62 4.37 -5.96
N LEU A 71 0.42 3.14 -6.44
CA LEU A 71 0.95 1.93 -5.81
C LEU A 71 2.49 1.96 -5.76
N LEU A 72 3.13 2.35 -6.86
CA LEU A 72 4.60 2.49 -6.92
C LEU A 72 5.09 3.51 -5.89
N PHE A 73 4.44 4.66 -5.78
CA PHE A 73 4.78 5.68 -4.80
C PHE A 73 4.70 5.13 -3.36
N PHE A 74 3.56 4.55 -2.97
CA PHE A 74 3.38 4.04 -1.60
C PHE A 74 4.29 2.86 -1.28
N THR A 75 4.47 1.93 -2.22
CA THR A 75 5.32 0.75 -2.03
C THR A 75 6.78 1.16 -1.93
N THR A 76 7.24 2.08 -2.78
CA THR A 76 8.60 2.62 -2.71
C THR A 76 8.83 3.33 -1.37
N TYR A 77 7.90 4.19 -0.95
CA TYR A 77 7.96 4.83 0.36
C TYR A 77 8.06 3.81 1.50
N HIS A 78 7.20 2.78 1.48
CA HIS A 78 7.16 1.76 2.52
C HIS A 78 8.48 0.96 2.60
N ILE A 79 9.00 0.53 1.46
CA ILE A 79 10.28 -0.20 1.39
C ILE A 79 11.42 0.70 1.87
N VAL A 80 11.55 1.92 1.33
CA VAL A 80 12.63 2.85 1.70
C VAL A 80 12.59 3.16 3.20
N TYR A 81 11.41 3.45 3.75
CA TYR A 81 11.24 3.71 5.18
C TYR A 81 11.71 2.53 6.04
N HIS A 82 11.32 1.31 5.70
CA HIS A 82 11.72 0.12 6.46
C HIS A 82 13.20 -0.22 6.28
N VAL A 83 13.74 -0.09 5.06
CA VAL A 83 15.15 -0.35 4.76
C VAL A 83 16.06 0.63 5.49
N VAL A 84 15.80 1.94 5.39
CA VAL A 84 16.59 2.97 6.08
C VAL A 84 16.52 2.78 7.59
N THR A 85 15.33 2.51 8.13
CA THR A 85 15.16 2.23 9.56
C THR A 85 15.99 1.01 9.98
N HIS A 86 15.91 -0.11 9.25
CA HIS A 86 16.65 -1.32 9.56
C HIS A 86 18.18 -1.11 9.49
N ILE A 87 18.68 -0.47 8.44
CA ILE A 87 20.11 -0.16 8.27
C ILE A 87 20.61 0.72 9.43
N SER A 88 19.84 1.73 9.84
CA SER A 88 20.19 2.60 10.96
C SER A 88 20.29 1.84 12.30
N HIS A 89 19.49 0.79 12.48
CA HIS A 89 19.56 -0.06 13.66
C HIS A 89 20.81 -0.95 13.65
N LEU A 90 21.20 -1.48 12.49
CA LEU A 90 22.41 -2.31 12.35
C LEU A 90 23.68 -1.50 12.64
N GLY A 91 23.84 -0.31 12.07
CA GLY A 91 25.01 0.54 12.32
C GLY A 91 25.15 0.99 13.79
N ARG A 92 24.03 1.10 14.52
CA ARG A 92 24.04 1.40 15.95
C ARG A 92 24.36 0.19 16.83
N ALA A 93 24.06 -1.03 16.37
CA ALA A 93 24.44 -2.25 17.07
C ALA A 93 25.95 -2.46 16.98
N GLU A 94 26.51 -2.38 15.77
CA GLU A 94 27.95 -2.51 15.52
C GLU A 94 28.78 -1.50 16.34
N GLN A 95 28.34 -0.23 16.38
CA GLN A 95 29.01 0.80 17.18
C GLN A 95 29.00 0.49 18.69
N LYS A 96 27.91 -0.07 19.22
CA LYS A 96 27.81 -0.40 20.65
C LYS A 96 28.74 -1.55 21.00
N ASP A 97 28.76 -2.61 20.19
CA ASP A 97 29.60 -3.79 20.41
C ASP A 97 31.09 -3.41 20.37
N PHE A 98 31.49 -2.53 19.45
CA PHE A 98 32.84 -1.99 19.38
C PHE A 98 33.22 -1.22 20.66
N LEU A 99 32.34 -0.31 21.13
CA LEU A 99 32.59 0.47 22.34
C LEU A 99 32.67 -0.40 23.60
N PHE A 100 31.86 -1.46 23.70
CA PHE A 100 31.94 -2.41 24.82
C PHE A 100 33.28 -3.16 24.84
N SER A 101 33.85 -3.49 23.68
CA SER A 101 35.17 -4.16 23.63
C SER A 101 36.35 -3.28 24.06
N PHE A 102 36.19 -1.95 24.09
CA PHE A 102 37.21 -1.01 24.57
C PHE A 102 37.06 -0.68 26.07
N LEU A 103 35.91 -1.03 26.66
CA LEU A 103 35.59 -0.77 28.07
C LEU A 103 35.89 -1.97 28.99
N GLU A 104 36.31 -3.11 28.42
CA GLU A 104 36.69 -4.35 29.11
C GLU A 104 38.21 -4.59 29.02
#